data_AF-A0A1F6BUY9-F1
#
_entry.id   AF-A0A1F6BUY9-F1
#
_cell.length_a   1.000
_cell.length_b   1.000
_cell.length_c   1.000
_cell.angle_alpha   90.00
_cell.angle_beta   90.00
_cell.angle_gamma   90.00
#
_symmetry.space_group_name_H-M   'P 1'
#
loop_
_entity.id
_entity.type
_entity.pdbx_description
1 polymer ?
#
loop_
_entity_poly.entity_id
_entity_poly.type
_entity_poly.pdbx_seq_one_letter_code
_entity_poly.pdbx_strand_id
1 'polypeptide(L)'
;MMAAEKLRMNKFVKSIRSFTTPIEPWWTIILVPIWQEFIFRYLPFQFWYLPTDNFWLVGIVTSVIFALIHWYFGKWFVAAAFLAGLLYWWVMVNYGLIIAIVIHAVVNTSDVIFGLRRFFKPLKN
;
A
#
# COMPACT_ATOMS: atom_id res chain seq x y z
N MET A 1 -4.44 27.18 37.62
CA MET A 1 -4.63 25.74 37.32
C MET A 1 -4.57 25.42 35.83
N MET A 2 -5.34 26.09 34.96
CA MET A 2 -5.37 25.82 33.50
C MET A 2 -4.01 25.82 32.76
N ALA A 3 -3.07 26.70 33.12
CA ALA A 3 -1.79 26.81 32.41
C ALA A 3 -0.87 25.60 32.62
N ALA A 4 -0.87 25.02 33.82
CA ALA A 4 -0.05 23.85 34.16
C ALA A 4 -0.55 22.58 33.45
N GLU A 5 -1.87 22.46 33.31
CA GLU A 5 -2.53 21.34 32.63
C GLU A 5 -2.26 21.37 31.11
N LYS A 6 -2.35 22.55 30.48
CA LYS A 6 -2.01 22.74 29.07
C LYS A 6 -0.54 22.41 28.77
N LEU A 7 0.37 22.73 29.68
CA LEU A 7 1.80 22.44 29.55
C LEU A 7 2.10 20.94 29.66
N ARG A 8 1.39 20.24 30.57
CA ARG A 8 1.48 18.79 30.73
C ARG A 8 0.95 18.04 29.52
N MET A 9 -0.18 18.49 28.97
CA MET A 9 -0.78 17.93 27.75
C MET A 9 0.14 18.13 26.53
N ASN A 10 0.76 19.30 26.37
CA ASN A 10 1.74 19.55 25.31
C ASN A 10 2.97 18.66 25.41
N LYS A 11 3.49 18.40 26.61
CA LYS A 11 4.61 17.46 26.81
C LYS A 11 4.22 16.03 26.45
N PHE A 12 3.01 15.60 26.84
CA PHE A 12 2.50 14.27 26.52
C PHE A 12 2.33 14.06 25.00
N VAL A 13 1.71 15.02 24.30
CA VAL A 13 1.54 14.96 22.84
C VAL A 13 2.89 14.96 22.11
N LYS A 14 3.86 15.77 22.57
CA LYS A 14 5.23 15.75 22.01
C LYS A 14 5.93 14.41 22.23
N SER A 15 5.76 13.82 23.41
CA SER A 15 6.32 12.49 23.74
C SER A 15 5.75 11.42 22.82
N ILE A 16 4.42 11.34 22.67
CA ILE A 16 3.78 10.39 21.74
C ILE A 16 4.30 10.61 20.31
N ARG A 17 4.34 11.86 19.82
CA ARG A 17 4.88 12.16 18.48
C ARG A 17 6.33 11.72 18.30
N SER A 18 7.19 11.89 19.32
CA SER A 18 8.58 11.43 19.23
C SER A 18 8.73 9.92 19.21
N PHE A 19 7.77 9.17 19.77
CA PHE A 19 7.74 7.71 19.66
C PHE A 19 7.12 7.23 18.35
N THR A 20 6.08 7.90 17.84
CA THR A 20 5.41 7.48 16.60
C THR A 20 6.22 7.80 15.34
N THR A 21 6.97 8.91 15.31
CA THR A 21 7.75 9.34 14.13
C THR A 21 8.80 8.34 13.63
N PRO A 22 9.56 7.61 14.47
CA PRO A 22 10.47 6.55 13.99
C PRO A 22 9.80 5.19 13.75
N ILE A 23 8.61 4.94 14.31
CA ILE A 23 7.84 3.67 14.16
C ILE A 23 6.94 3.71 12.91
N GLU A 24 6.45 4.89 12.54
CA GLU A 24 5.59 5.15 11.38
C GLU A 24 6.10 4.59 10.02
N PRO A 25 7.41 4.57 9.71
CA PRO A 25 7.89 4.05 8.44
C PRO A 25 7.77 2.52 8.33
N TRP A 26 8.03 1.78 9.41
CA TRP A 26 8.22 0.33 9.30
C TRP A 26 6.92 -0.43 9.11
N TRP A 27 5.84 -0.02 9.79
CA TRP A 27 4.54 -0.68 9.63
C TRP A 27 3.93 -0.38 8.27
N THR A 28 4.12 0.83 7.73
CA THR A 28 3.67 1.20 6.38
C THR A 28 4.44 0.49 5.29
N ILE A 29 5.71 0.14 5.56
CA ILE A 29 6.56 -0.60 4.62
C ILE A 29 6.25 -2.10 4.61
N ILE A 30 5.93 -2.71 5.76
CA ILE A 30 5.82 -4.18 5.88
C ILE A 30 4.37 -4.64 6.07
N LEU A 31 3.65 -4.09 7.06
CA LEU A 31 2.30 -4.58 7.40
C LEU A 31 1.26 -4.21 6.35
N VAL A 32 1.40 -3.03 5.73
CA VAL A 32 0.46 -2.59 4.69
C VAL A 32 0.51 -3.49 3.46
N PRO A 33 1.68 -3.80 2.85
CA PRO A 33 1.75 -4.76 1.75
C PRO A 33 1.21 -6.14 2.10
N ILE A 34 1.46 -6.66 3.32
CA ILE A 34 0.90 -7.95 3.76
C ILE A 34 -0.62 -7.94 3.68
N TRP A 35 -1.27 -6.93 4.28
CA TRP A 35 -2.73 -6.82 4.27
C TRP A 35 -3.29 -6.58 2.88
N GLN A 36 -2.63 -5.75 2.07
CA GLN A 36 -3.05 -5.48 0.70
C GLN A 36 -2.97 -6.73 -0.17
N GLU A 37 -1.87 -7.48 -0.13
CA GLU A 37 -1.75 -8.72 -0.92
C GLU A 37 -2.68 -9.81 -0.41
N PHE A 38 -2.92 -9.89 0.91
CA PHE A 38 -3.93 -10.80 1.45
C PHE A 38 -5.32 -10.51 0.88
N ILE A 39 -5.77 -9.25 0.94
CA ILE A 39 -7.12 -8.86 0.52
C ILE A 39 -7.27 -8.88 -1.01
N PHE A 40 -6.31 -8.33 -1.76
CA PHE A 40 -6.44 -8.13 -3.20
C PHE A 40 -5.87 -9.27 -4.05
N ARG A 41 -5.11 -10.21 -3.45
CA ARG A 41 -4.59 -11.39 -4.15
C ARG A 41 -5.03 -12.69 -3.53
N TYR A 42 -4.75 -12.92 -2.25
CA TYR A 42 -5.01 -14.23 -1.65
C TYR A 42 -6.50 -14.57 -1.61
N LEU A 43 -7.36 -13.65 -1.15
CA LEU A 43 -8.80 -13.90 -1.11
C LEU A 43 -9.38 -14.12 -2.53
N PRO A 44 -9.10 -13.28 -3.55
CA PRO A 44 -9.56 -13.54 -4.91
C PRO A 44 -8.97 -14.81 -5.52
N PHE A 45 -7.71 -15.13 -5.19
CA PHE A 45 -7.09 -16.38 -5.62
C PHE A 45 -7.87 -17.59 -5.10
N GLN A 46 -8.10 -17.64 -3.79
CA GLN A 46 -8.77 -18.77 -3.13
C GLN A 46 -10.25 -18.89 -3.51
N PHE A 47 -10.99 -17.79 -3.49
CA PHE A 47 -12.45 -17.81 -3.57
C PHE A 47 -13.01 -17.57 -4.97
N TRP A 48 -12.19 -17.08 -5.92
CA TRP A 48 -12.65 -16.79 -7.28
C TRP A 48 -11.80 -17.47 -8.34
N TYR A 49 -10.48 -17.36 -8.29
CA TYR A 49 -9.63 -17.99 -9.30
C TYR A 49 -9.61 -19.52 -9.19
N LEU A 50 -9.32 -20.11 -8.03
CA LEU A 50 -9.31 -21.57 -7.89
C LEU A 50 -10.62 -22.25 -8.36
N PRO A 51 -11.83 -21.71 -8.08
CA PRO A 51 -13.07 -22.30 -8.56
C PRO A 51 -13.39 -22.05 -10.04
N THR A 52 -12.83 -21.02 -10.68
CA THR A 52 -13.26 -20.59 -12.03
C THR A 52 -12.17 -20.64 -13.10
N ASP A 53 -10.90 -20.73 -12.69
CA ASP A 53 -9.68 -20.64 -13.51
C ASP A 53 -9.61 -19.40 -14.44
N ASN A 54 -10.42 -18.36 -14.17
CA ASN A 54 -10.49 -17.18 -15.02
C ASN A 54 -9.37 -16.17 -14.69
N PHE A 55 -8.13 -16.49 -15.07
CA PHE A 55 -6.94 -15.68 -14.76
C PHE A 55 -7.12 -14.19 -15.06
N TRP A 56 -7.55 -13.84 -16.28
CA TRP A 56 -7.66 -12.46 -16.73
C TRP A 56 -8.77 -11.68 -16.03
N LEU A 57 -9.94 -12.29 -15.86
CA LEU A 57 -11.08 -11.63 -15.24
C LEU A 57 -10.77 -11.27 -13.79
N VAL A 58 -10.31 -12.24 -13.00
CA VAL A 58 -9.96 -12.04 -11.57
C VAL A 58 -8.82 -11.02 -11.45
N GLY A 59 -7.78 -11.16 -12.27
CA GLY A 59 -6.63 -10.27 -12.28
C GLY A 59 -7.00 -8.82 -12.58
N ILE A 60 -7.77 -8.59 -13.65
CA ILE A 60 -8.18 -7.25 -14.05
C ILE A 60 -9.08 -6.63 -12.98
N VAL A 61 -10.11 -7.33 -12.53
CA VAL A 61 -11.08 -6.78 -11.56
C VAL A 61 -10.39 -6.42 -10.24
N THR A 62 -9.59 -7.32 -9.69
CA THR A 62 -8.89 -7.07 -8.41
C THR A 62 -7.84 -5.97 -8.55
N SER A 63 -7.20 -5.85 -9.70
CA SER A 63 -6.22 -4.78 -9.98
C SER A 63 -6.89 -3.42 -10.17
N VAL A 64 -8.08 -3.35 -10.78
CA VAL A 64 -8.86 -2.12 -10.87
C VAL A 64 -9.25 -1.65 -9.46
N ILE A 65 -9.79 -2.53 -8.62
CA ILE A 65 -10.18 -2.16 -7.25
C ILE A 65 -8.94 -1.70 -6.46
N PHE A 66 -7.83 -2.44 -6.56
CA PHE A 66 -6.56 -2.05 -5.95
C PHE A 66 -6.09 -0.66 -6.44
N ALA A 67 -6.19 -0.36 -7.72
CA ALA A 67 -5.81 0.95 -8.25
C ALA A 67 -6.71 2.08 -7.74
N LEU A 68 -8.02 1.84 -7.66
CA LEU A 68 -9.01 2.86 -7.25
C LEU A 68 -8.86 3.27 -5.78
N ILE A 69 -8.48 2.36 -4.87
CA ILE A 69 -8.21 2.74 -3.48
C ILE A 69 -7.00 3.69 -3.35
N HIS A 70 -6.17 3.79 -4.40
CA HIS A 70 -5.02 4.70 -4.47
C HIS A 70 -5.34 6.03 -5.19
N TRP A 71 -6.61 6.30 -5.50
CA TRP A 71 -7.05 7.51 -6.22
C TRP A 71 -6.53 8.82 -5.62
N TYR A 72 -6.43 8.90 -4.29
CA TYR A 72 -5.97 10.10 -3.58
C TYR A 72 -4.52 10.49 -3.89
N PHE A 73 -3.73 9.61 -4.50
CA PHE A 73 -2.38 9.91 -4.98
C PHE A 73 -2.33 10.52 -6.39
N GLY A 74 -3.46 10.56 -7.11
CA GLY A 74 -3.60 11.15 -8.43
C GLY A 74 -3.60 10.14 -9.58
N LYS A 75 -4.07 10.58 -10.76
CA LYS A 75 -4.37 9.73 -11.93
C LYS A 75 -3.19 8.88 -12.40
N TRP A 76 -1.98 9.44 -12.42
CA TRP A 76 -0.77 8.71 -12.81
C TRP A 76 -0.45 7.58 -11.83
N PHE A 77 -0.59 7.83 -10.53
CA PHE A 77 -0.36 6.80 -9.52
C PHE A 77 -1.42 5.69 -9.62
N VAL A 78 -2.67 6.02 -9.94
CA VAL A 78 -3.73 5.01 -10.19
C VAL A 78 -3.37 4.12 -11.38
N ALA A 79 -2.89 4.69 -12.48
CA ALA A 79 -2.46 3.90 -13.64
C ALA A 79 -1.26 2.99 -13.28
N ALA A 80 -0.27 3.52 -12.55
CA ALA A 80 0.86 2.72 -12.07
C ALA A 80 0.42 1.60 -11.10
N ALA A 81 -0.49 1.91 -10.17
CA ALA A 81 -1.05 0.95 -9.22
C ALA A 81 -1.85 -0.16 -9.92
N PHE A 82 -2.56 0.16 -11.01
CA PHE A 82 -3.24 -0.85 -11.83
C PHE A 82 -2.24 -1.83 -12.46
N LEU A 83 -1.18 -1.31 -13.09
CA LEU A 83 -0.14 -2.15 -13.72
C LEU A 83 0.62 -2.99 -12.68
N ALA A 84 0.98 -2.38 -11.55
CA ALA A 84 1.57 -3.10 -10.42
C ALA A 84 0.61 -4.17 -9.90
N GLY A 85 -0.68 -3.88 -9.84
CA GLY A 85 -1.69 -4.84 -9.41
C GLY A 85 -1.77 -6.07 -10.32
N LEU A 86 -1.71 -5.87 -11.64
CA LEU A 86 -1.67 -6.97 -12.62
C LEU A 86 -0.39 -7.80 -12.46
N LEU A 87 0.75 -7.14 -12.24
CA LEU A 87 2.01 -7.83 -11.95
C LEU A 87 1.90 -8.68 -10.68
N TYR A 88 1.38 -8.11 -9.59
CA TYR A 88 1.24 -8.84 -8.32
C TYR A 88 0.25 -10.00 -8.43
N TRP A 89 -0.80 -9.85 -9.24
CA TRP A 89 -1.70 -10.95 -9.57
C TRP A 89 -0.97 -12.09 -10.30
N TRP A 90 -0.23 -11.76 -11.36
CA TRP A 90 0.58 -12.75 -12.06
C TRP A 90 1.59 -13.44 -11.12
N VAL A 91 2.25 -12.68 -10.25
CA VAL A 91 3.17 -13.24 -9.26
C VAL A 91 2.45 -14.17 -8.29
N MET A 92 1.30 -13.77 -7.75
CA MET A 92 0.52 -14.59 -6.80
C MET A 92 0.17 -15.95 -7.42
N VAL A 93 -0.31 -15.97 -8.66
CA VAL A 93 -0.74 -17.21 -9.32
C VAL A 93 0.44 -18.15 -9.60
N ASN A 94 1.61 -17.61 -9.97
CA ASN A 94 2.74 -18.42 -10.40
C ASN A 94 3.75 -18.75 -9.29
N TYR A 95 3.85 -17.91 -8.26
CA TYR A 95 4.89 -18.00 -7.22
C TYR A 95 4.35 -17.89 -5.80
N GLY A 96 3.05 -17.63 -5.62
CA GLY A 96 2.38 -17.60 -4.33
C GLY A 96 2.49 -16.27 -3.57
N LEU A 97 1.79 -16.23 -2.44
CA LEU A 97 1.52 -15.01 -1.66
C LEU A 97 2.80 -14.37 -1.10
N ILE A 98 3.73 -15.18 -0.60
CA ILE A 98 4.96 -14.67 0.04
C ILE A 98 5.77 -13.85 -0.97
N ILE A 99 5.90 -14.33 -2.21
CA ILE A 99 6.66 -13.63 -3.25
C ILE A 99 5.94 -12.35 -3.68
N ALA A 100 4.62 -12.37 -3.81
CA ALA A 100 3.84 -11.17 -4.08
C ALA A 100 4.02 -10.09 -3.00
N ILE A 101 3.98 -10.48 -1.72
CA ILE A 101 4.22 -9.59 -0.58
C ILE A 101 5.62 -8.97 -0.64
N VAL A 102 6.65 -9.79 -0.88
CA VAL A 102 8.04 -9.31 -0.93
C VAL A 102 8.22 -8.30 -2.07
N ILE A 103 7.72 -8.61 -3.27
CA ILE A 103 7.82 -7.70 -4.42
C ILE A 103 7.08 -6.39 -4.13
N HIS A 104 5.87 -6.45 -3.59
CA HIS A 104 5.11 -5.25 -3.24
C HIS A 104 5.84 -4.41 -2.17
N ALA A 105 6.35 -5.04 -1.11
CA ALA A 105 7.11 -4.34 -0.08
C ALA A 105 8.36 -3.66 -0.66
N VAL A 106 9.08 -4.28 -1.59
CA VAL A 106 10.23 -3.69 -2.28
C VAL A 106 9.82 -2.48 -3.11
N VAL A 107 8.74 -2.56 -3.89
CA VAL A 107 8.23 -1.43 -4.68
C VAL A 107 7.82 -0.27 -3.78
N ASN A 108 7.07 -0.55 -2.71
CA ASN A 108 6.62 0.47 -1.75
C ASN A 108 7.81 1.13 -1.03
N THR A 109 8.81 0.33 -0.61
CA THR A 109 10.05 0.84 0.01
C THR A 109 10.82 1.73 -0.95
N SER A 110 10.99 1.30 -2.20
CA SER A 110 11.71 2.06 -3.23
C SER A 110 11.05 3.41 -3.46
N ASP A 111 9.73 3.42 -3.53
CA ASP A 111 8.97 4.65 -3.72
C ASP A 111 9.03 5.59 -2.50
N VAL A 112 9.07 5.07 -1.28
CA VAL A 112 9.31 5.87 -0.06
C VAL A 112 10.73 6.46 -0.03
N ILE A 113 11.75 5.67 -0.36
CA ILE A 113 13.16 6.09 -0.31
C ILE A 113 13.48 7.11 -1.40
N PHE A 114 13.14 6.81 -2.66
CA PHE A 114 13.48 7.63 -3.81
C PHE A 114 12.44 8.71 -4.10
N GLY A 115 11.29 8.68 -3.41
CA GLY A 115 10.20 9.60 -3.65
C GLY A 115 9.69 9.51 -5.08
N LEU A 116 9.54 8.30 -5.64
CA LEU A 116 9.10 8.11 -7.03
C LEU A 116 7.79 8.87 -7.30
N ARG A 117 6.87 8.92 -6.33
CA ARG A 117 5.63 9.75 -6.39
C ARG A 117 5.90 11.24 -6.68
N ARG A 118 7.04 11.80 -6.31
CA ARG A 118 7.38 13.24 -6.48
C ARG A 118 7.69 13.59 -7.92
N PHE A 119 8.25 12.67 -8.70
CA PHE A 119 8.51 12.88 -10.13
C PHE A 119 7.23 12.94 -10.97
N PHE A 120 6.11 12.44 -10.43
CA PHE A 120 4.83 12.37 -11.12
C PHE A 120 3.77 13.35 -10.61
N LYS A 121 4.12 14.25 -9.67
CA LYS A 121 3.26 15.39 -9.35
C LYS A 121 3.31 16.38 -10.52
N PRO A 122 2.18 16.75 -11.14
CA PRO A 122 2.19 17.84 -12.10
C PRO A 122 2.72 19.10 -11.41
N LEU A 123 3.61 19.82 -12.09
CA LEU A 123 4.01 21.16 -11.68
C LEU A 123 2.71 21.95 -11.45
N LYS A 124 2.56 22.53 -10.25
CA LYS A 124 1.48 23.48 -10.01
C LYS A 124 1.74 24.67 -10.96
N ASN A 125 0.92 24.80 -11.99
CA ASN A 125 0.76 26.05 -12.73
C ASN A 125 0.08 27.08 -11.83
#